data_AF-A0A0F8Z976-F1
#
_entry.id   AF-A0A0F8Z976-F1
#
_cell.length_a   1.000
_cell.length_b   1.000
_cell.length_c   1.000
_cell.angle_alpha   90.00
_cell.angle_beta   90.00
_cell.angle_gamma   90.00
#
_symmetry.space_group_name_H-M   'P 1'
#
loop_
_entity.id
_entity.type
_entity.pdbx_description
1 polymer ?
#
loop_
_entity_poly.entity_id
_entity_poly.type
_entity_poly.pdbx_seq_one_letter_code
_entity_poly.pdbx_strand_id
1 'polypeptide(L)'
;MKILWKAIEHNRFLVIGVILALAACLASFGCESRVRGLCDQSKMVNRQQLGMEVDQLVLLAEQRVEDLNKQDELKQTLFNIGLQVAAGGTVNPLGIITTLGAIIGLGAVGDNIRKDAVIRRNTA
;
A
#
# COMPACT_ATOMS: atom_id res chain seq x y z
N MET A 1 33.56 4.56 52.61
CA MET A 1 33.36 5.65 51.62
C MET A 1 34.60 6.51 51.37
N LYS A 2 35.36 6.93 52.40
CA LYS A 2 36.52 7.84 52.21
C LYS A 2 37.67 7.29 51.34
N ILE A 3 37.85 5.97 51.30
CA ILE A 3 38.91 5.30 50.50
C ILE A 3 38.53 5.27 49.01
N LEU A 4 37.26 4.98 48.70
CA LEU A 4 36.70 5.02 47.35
C LEU A 4 36.77 6.41 46.72
N TRP A 5 36.46 7.46 47.50
CA TRP A 5 36.52 8.84 47.01
C TRP A 5 37.93 9.28 46.63
N LYS A 6 38.93 8.91 47.45
CA LYS A 6 40.34 9.16 47.14
C LYS A 6 40.82 8.40 45.90
N ALA A 7 40.35 7.17 45.70
CA ALA A 7 40.67 6.38 44.51
C ALA A 7 40.05 6.99 43.24
N ILE A 8 38.83 7.53 43.31
CA ILE A 8 38.16 8.22 42.20
C ILE A 8 38.85 9.54 41.87
N GLU A 9 39.27 10.34 42.85
CA GLU A 9 39.99 11.60 42.62
C GLU A 9 41.38 11.39 41.98
N HIS A 10 42.04 10.28 42.31
CA HIS A 10 43.34 9.91 41.75
C HIS A 10 43.24 9.52 40.26
N ASN A 11 42.15 8.86 39.88
CA ASN A 11 41.88 8.39 38.51
C ASN A 11 40.74 9.13 37.82
N ARG A 12 40.54 10.42 38.17
CA ARG A 12 39.40 11.22 37.72
C ARG A 12 39.23 11.22 36.19
N PHE A 13 40.33 11.26 35.44
CA PHE A 13 40.30 11.25 33.98
C PHE A 13 39.88 9.90 33.39
N LEU A 14 40.23 8.79 34.07
CA LEU A 14 39.87 7.44 33.66
C LEU A 14 38.36 7.20 33.87
N VAL A 15 37.82 7.67 35.00
CA VAL A 15 36.38 7.59 35.30
C VAL A 15 35.58 8.43 34.31
N ILE A 16 36.01 9.66 34.01
CA ILE A 16 35.36 10.51 33.00
C ILE A 16 35.42 9.86 31.61
N GLY A 17 36.55 9.25 31.24
CA GLY A 17 36.71 8.54 29.98
C GLY A 17 35.75 7.35 29.83
N VAL A 18 35.56 6.56 30.88
CA VAL A 18 34.61 5.43 30.88
C VAL A 18 33.16 5.93 30.74
N ILE A 19 32.80 7.03 31.41
CA ILE A 19 31.46 7.62 31.31
C ILE A 19 31.20 8.15 29.88
N LEU A 20 32.18 8.84 29.28
CA LEU A 20 32.07 9.31 27.90
C LEU A 20 31.98 8.17 26.89
N ALA A 21 32.75 7.09 27.10
CA ALA A 21 32.68 5.90 26.25
C ALA A 21 31.31 5.22 26.34
N LEU A 22 30.74 5.10 27.55
CA LEU A 22 29.39 4.58 27.75
C LEU A 22 28.33 5.46 27.08
N ALA A 23 28.43 6.78 27.22
CA ALA A 23 27.53 7.72 26.57
C ALA A 23 27.62 7.63 25.03
N ALA A 24 28.83 7.49 24.48
CA ALA A 24 29.04 7.32 23.04
C ALA A 24 28.48 5.98 22.52
N CYS A 25 28.65 4.89 23.27
CA CYS A 25 28.06 3.60 22.94
C CYS A 25 26.52 3.70 22.91
N LEU A 26 25.91 4.28 23.95
CA LEU A 26 24.45 4.45 24.02
C LEU A 26 23.92 5.34 22.88
N ALA A 27 24.64 6.41 22.54
CA ALA A 27 24.28 7.28 21.41
C ALA A 27 24.38 6.54 20.07
N SER A 28 25.38 5.66 19.91
CA SER A 28 25.59 4.89 18.68
C SER A 28 24.54 3.79 18.49
N PHE A 29 24.10 3.13 19.57
CA PHE A 29 23.05 2.10 19.50
C PHE A 29 21.64 2.69 19.37
N GLY A 30 21.42 3.95 19.77
CA GLY A 30 20.10 4.59 19.74
C GLY A 30 19.70 5.24 18.41
N CYS A 31 20.62 5.37 17.45
CA CYS A 31 20.33 6.05 16.18
C CYS A 31 19.73 5.06 15.16
N GLU A 32 18.40 4.97 15.09
CA GLU A 32 17.74 4.22 14.02
C GLU A 32 17.95 4.89 12.66
N SER A 33 18.40 4.14 11.66
CA SER A 33 18.51 4.60 10.28
C SER A 33 17.12 4.93 9.72
N ARG A 34 16.93 6.15 9.23
CA ARG A 34 15.69 6.61 8.58
C ARG A 34 15.90 6.84 7.09
N VAL A 35 14.89 6.51 6.30
CA VAL A 35 14.89 6.70 4.84
C VAL A 35 13.58 7.40 4.45
N ARG A 36 13.52 8.03 3.27
CA ARG A 36 12.26 8.59 2.74
C ARG A 36 11.24 7.48 2.51
N GLY A 37 9.98 7.75 2.85
CA GLY A 37 8.86 6.83 2.62
C GLY A 37 8.59 6.59 1.14
N LEU A 38 7.93 5.47 0.85
CA LEU A 38 7.53 5.08 -0.51
C LEU A 38 6.20 5.71 -0.90
N CYS A 39 5.25 5.77 0.03
CA CYS A 39 3.93 6.37 -0.19
C CYS A 39 3.95 7.90 -0.08
N ASP A 40 4.79 8.43 0.81
CA ASP A 40 4.95 9.87 1.03
C ASP A 40 6.45 10.22 1.13
N GLN A 41 6.97 10.83 0.05
CA GLN A 41 8.38 11.21 -0.02
C GLN A 41 8.75 12.36 0.94
N SER A 42 7.77 13.06 1.52
CA SER A 42 8.00 14.14 2.47
C SER A 42 8.31 13.63 3.89
N LYS A 43 8.02 12.35 4.18
CA LYS A 43 8.18 11.74 5.50
C LYS A 43 9.39 10.81 5.56
N MET A 44 10.19 10.93 6.62
CA MET A 44 11.26 9.98 6.95
C MET A 44 10.69 8.86 7.82
N VAL A 45 10.87 7.62 7.38
CA VAL A 45 10.32 6.42 8.00
C VAL A 45 11.43 5.52 8.53
N ASN A 46 11.14 4.78 9.58
CA ASN A 46 12.05 3.76 10.09
C ASN A 46 11.91 2.45 9.29
N ARG A 47 12.80 1.49 9.55
CA ARG A 47 12.81 0.21 8.82
C ARG A 47 11.49 -0.57 8.96
N GLN A 48 10.87 -0.55 10.14
CA GLN A 48 9.62 -1.26 10.41
C GLN A 48 8.45 -0.64 9.62
N GLN A 49 8.35 0.68 9.62
CA GLN A 49 7.32 1.40 8.88
C GLN A 49 7.51 1.26 7.36
N LEU A 50 8.76 1.29 6.88
CA LEU A 50 9.05 1.02 5.48
C LEU A 50 8.58 -0.37 5.05
N GLY A 51 8.77 -1.39 5.90
CA GLY A 51 8.26 -2.74 5.65
C GLY A 51 6.74 -2.77 5.48
N MET A 52 6.01 -2.12 6.37
CA MET A 52 4.54 -2.03 6.28
C MET A 52 4.07 -1.30 5.01
N GLU A 53 4.76 -0.23 4.59
CA GLU A 53 4.43 0.49 3.36
C GLU A 53 4.63 -0.40 2.12
N VAL A 54 5.70 -1.19 2.08
CA VAL A 54 5.95 -2.14 0.98
C VAL A 54 4.86 -3.20 0.92
N ASP A 55 4.52 -3.82 2.06
CA ASP A 55 3.50 -4.88 2.11
C ASP A 55 2.14 -4.36 1.64
N GLN A 56 1.78 -3.14 2.03
CA GLN A 56 0.55 -2.48 1.56
C GLN A 56 0.56 -2.27 0.04
N LEU A 57 1.67 -1.83 -0.54
CA LEU A 57 1.79 -1.60 -1.97
C LEU A 57 1.73 -2.91 -2.77
N VAL A 58 2.31 -3.98 -2.26
CA VAL A 58 2.24 -5.31 -2.89
C VAL A 58 0.80 -5.82 -2.92
N LEU A 59 0.09 -5.77 -1.79
CA LEU A 59 -1.31 -6.19 -1.72
C LEU A 59 -2.20 -5.37 -2.67
N LEU A 60 -1.99 -4.05 -2.73
CA LEU A 60 -2.71 -3.20 -3.66
C LEU A 60 -2.42 -3.59 -5.11
N ALA A 61 -1.14 -3.83 -5.44
CA ALA A 61 -0.75 -4.23 -6.79
C ALA A 61 -1.38 -5.57 -7.21
N GLU A 62 -1.41 -6.56 -6.32
CA GLU A 62 -2.04 -7.86 -6.57
C GLU A 62 -3.54 -7.72 -6.87
N GLN A 63 -4.27 -6.94 -6.08
CA GLN A 63 -5.69 -6.67 -6.34
C GLN A 63 -5.93 -6.01 -7.70
N ARG A 64 -5.08 -5.03 -8.07
CA ARG A 64 -5.21 -4.34 -9.36
C ARG A 64 -4.88 -5.26 -10.54
N VAL A 65 -3.93 -6.16 -10.38
CA VAL A 65 -3.62 -7.17 -11.40
C VAL A 65 -4.77 -8.16 -11.56
N GLU A 66 -5.41 -8.57 -10.46
CA GLU A 66 -6.59 -9.45 -10.52
C GLU A 66 -7.76 -8.78 -11.27
N ASP A 67 -8.01 -7.49 -11.01
CA ASP A 67 -9.04 -6.73 -11.72
C ASP A 67 -8.73 -6.59 -13.22
N LEU A 68 -7.46 -6.42 -13.59
CA LEU A 68 -7.05 -6.41 -15.01
C LEU A 68 -7.27 -7.77 -15.67
N ASN A 69 -6.95 -8.87 -14.98
CA ASN A 69 -7.17 -10.22 -15.49
C ASN A 69 -8.66 -10.49 -15.77
N LYS A 70 -9.55 -10.08 -14.86
CA LYS A 70 -11.01 -10.19 -15.04
C LYS A 70 -11.50 -9.40 -16.26
N GLN A 71 -10.94 -8.21 -16.49
CA GLN A 71 -11.29 -7.41 -17.66
C GLN A 71 -10.84 -8.07 -18.96
N ASP A 72 -9.64 -8.65 -18.98
CA ASP A 72 -9.13 -9.32 -20.18
C ASP A 72 -9.87 -10.63 -20.47
N GLU A 73 -10.27 -11.40 -19.45
CA GLU A 73 -11.15 -12.55 -19.59
C GLU A 73 -12.52 -12.16 -20.18
N LEU A 74 -13.10 -11.06 -19.70
CA LEU A 74 -14.36 -10.54 -20.21
C LEU A 74 -14.25 -10.07 -21.67
N LYS A 75 -13.13 -9.41 -22.04
CA LYS A 75 -12.86 -9.02 -23.43
C LYS A 75 -12.72 -10.24 -24.35
N GLN A 76 -11.96 -11.26 -23.92
CA GLN A 76 -11.81 -12.50 -24.69
C GLN A 76 -13.16 -13.21 -24.88
N THR A 77 -13.96 -13.26 -23.83
CA THR A 77 -15.31 -13.84 -23.87
C THR A 77 -16.21 -13.07 -24.84
N LEU A 78 -16.23 -11.73 -24.76
CA LEU A 78 -16.97 -10.88 -25.70
C LEU A 78 -16.52 -11.08 -27.15
N PHE A 79 -15.21 -11.13 -27.38
CA PHE A 79 -14.65 -11.34 -28.70
C PHE A 79 -15.06 -12.70 -29.27
N ASN A 80 -14.96 -13.76 -28.48
CA ASN A 80 -15.36 -15.11 -28.90
C ASN A 80 -16.86 -15.21 -29.19
N ILE A 81 -17.71 -14.55 -28.39
CA ILE A 81 -19.15 -14.45 -28.66
C ILE A 81 -19.40 -13.71 -29.97
N GLY A 82 -18.74 -12.56 -30.18
CA GLY A 82 -18.85 -11.78 -31.41
C GLY A 82 -18.45 -12.58 -32.65
N LEU A 83 -17.38 -13.38 -32.54
CA LEU A 83 -16.89 -14.23 -33.62
C LEU A 83 -17.85 -15.39 -33.91
N GLN A 84 -18.43 -16.02 -32.88
CA GLN A 84 -19.47 -17.04 -33.04
C GLN A 84 -20.72 -16.49 -33.72
N VAL A 85 -21.18 -15.30 -33.32
CA VAL A 85 -22.34 -14.62 -33.93
C VAL A 85 -22.05 -14.26 -35.39
N ALA A 86 -20.88 -13.70 -35.68
CA ALA A 86 -20.48 -13.32 -37.04
C ALA A 86 -20.30 -14.53 -37.97
N ALA A 87 -19.84 -15.66 -37.44
CA ALA A 87 -19.69 -16.91 -38.19
C ALA A 87 -21.03 -17.67 -38.40
N GLY A 88 -22.16 -17.14 -37.91
CA GLY A 88 -23.47 -17.81 -37.99
C GLY A 88 -23.63 -19.00 -37.04
N GLY A 89 -22.78 -19.11 -36.02
CA GLY A 89 -22.81 -20.19 -35.02
C GLY A 89 -23.90 -20.01 -33.97
N THR A 90 -24.32 -21.11 -33.34
CA THR A 90 -25.27 -21.12 -32.21
C THR A 90 -24.72 -20.32 -31.04
N VAL A 91 -25.40 -19.22 -30.70
CA VAL A 91 -24.98 -18.32 -29.63
C VAL A 91 -25.23 -18.98 -28.27
N ASN A 92 -24.21 -19.04 -27.41
CA ASN A 92 -24.36 -19.56 -26.05
C ASN A 92 -25.14 -18.55 -25.19
N PRO A 93 -26.39 -18.85 -24.77
CA PRO A 93 -27.25 -17.91 -24.05
C PRO A 93 -26.68 -17.49 -22.69
N LEU A 94 -25.88 -18.34 -22.03
CA LEU A 94 -25.19 -17.97 -20.78
C LEU A 94 -24.14 -16.89 -20.99
N GLY A 95 -23.43 -16.91 -22.13
CA GLY A 95 -22.45 -15.89 -22.50
C GLY A 95 -23.10 -14.53 -22.78
N ILE A 96 -24.31 -14.54 -23.35
CA ILE A 96 -25.09 -13.31 -23.59
C ILE A 96 -25.63 -12.74 -22.28
N ILE A 97 -26.17 -13.58 -21.39
CA ILE A 97 -26.72 -13.13 -20.10
C ILE A 97 -25.64 -12.50 -19.23
N THR A 98 -24.45 -13.11 -19.17
CA THR A 98 -23.32 -12.56 -18.41
C THR A 98 -22.83 -11.24 -18.98
N THR A 99 -22.75 -11.11 -20.31
CA THR A 99 -22.34 -9.84 -20.95
C THR A 99 -23.39 -8.75 -20.86
N LEU A 100 -24.68 -9.07 -21.04
CA LEU A 100 -25.77 -8.13 -20.78
C LEU A 100 -25.84 -7.72 -19.31
N GLY A 101 -25.65 -8.66 -18.38
CA GLY A 101 -25.59 -8.40 -16.94
C GLY A 101 -24.45 -7.46 -16.59
N ALA A 102 -23.28 -7.63 -17.18
CA ALA A 102 -22.14 -6.73 -17.00
C ALA A 102 -22.42 -5.31 -17.55
N ILE A 103 -23.03 -5.21 -18.74
CA ILE A 103 -23.40 -3.92 -19.35
C ILE A 103 -24.45 -3.20 -18.50
N ILE A 104 -25.49 -3.91 -18.05
CA ILE A 104 -26.53 -3.35 -17.18
C ILE A 104 -25.94 -2.94 -15.83
N GLY A 105 -25.04 -3.75 -15.26
CA GLY A 105 -24.35 -3.42 -14.02
C GLY A 105 -23.53 -2.13 -14.12
N LEU A 106 -22.75 -1.97 -15.19
CA LEU A 106 -22.01 -0.72 -15.46
C LEU A 106 -22.96 0.47 -15.67
N GLY A 107 -24.06 0.28 -16.40
CA GLY A 107 -25.08 1.31 -16.60
C GLY A 107 -25.77 1.75 -15.31
N ALA A 108 -26.07 0.83 -14.41
CA ALA A 108 -26.69 1.11 -13.12
C ALA A 108 -25.75 1.88 -12.18
N VAL A 109 -24.45 1.53 -12.17
CA VAL A 109 -23.43 2.30 -11.43
C VAL A 109 -23.31 3.71 -11.99
N GLY A 110 -23.28 3.87 -13.31
CA GLY A 110 -23.27 5.19 -13.96
C GLY A 110 -24.49 6.05 -13.64
N ASP A 111 -25.69 5.46 -13.63
CA ASP A 111 -26.93 6.19 -13.29
C ASP A 111 -26.96 6.60 -11.81
N ASN A 112 -26.42 5.76 -10.91
CA ASN A 112 -26.29 6.11 -9.49
C ASN A 112 -25.33 7.28 -9.27
N ILE A 113 -24.17 7.30 -9.94
CA ILE A 113 -23.24 8.43 -9.88
C ILE A 113 -23.90 9.73 -10.37
N ARG A 114 -24.68 9.64 -11.46
CA ARG A 114 -25.40 10.81 -12.01
C ARG A 114 -26.49 11.30 -11.05
N LYS A 115 -27.24 10.39 -10.42
CA LYS A 115 -28.26 10.73 -9.42
C LYS A 115 -27.65 11.38 -8.18
N ASP A 116 -26.55 10.85 -7.67
CA ASP A 116 -25.86 11.42 -6.50
C ASP A 116 -25.34 12.84 -6.79
N ALA A 117 -24.84 13.09 -8.01
CA ALA A 117 -24.44 14.43 -8.44
C ALA A 117 -25.63 15.41 -8.48
N VAL A 118 -26.81 14.97 -8.92
CA VAL A 118 -28.04 15.80 -8.94
C VAL A 118 -28.56 16.06 -7.52
N ILE A 119 -28.55 15.06 -6.65
CA ILE A 119 -29.03 15.19 -5.26
C ILE A 119 -28.16 16.19 -4.49
N ARG A 120 -26.82 16.08 -4.60
CA ARG A 120 -25.88 17.02 -3.97
C ARG A 120 -26.09 18.47 -4.43
N ARG A 121 -26.45 18.67 -5.70
CA ARG A 121 -26.71 19.99 -6.28
C ARG A 121 -27.98 20.65 -5.73
N ASN A 122 -28.99 19.84 -5.38
CA ASN A 122 -30.28 20.33 -4.87
C ASN A 122 -30.34 20.44 -3.33
N THR A 123 -29.31 20.00 -2.63
CA THR A 123 -29.22 20.03 -1.15
C THR A 123 -28.18 21.03 -0.62
N ALA A 124 -27.53 21.78 -1.51
CA ALA A 124 -26.64 22.91 -1.22
C ALA A 124 -27.35 24.23 -1.55
#